data_AF-A0A2T8KSF0-F1
#
_entry.id   AF-A0A2T8KSF0-F1
#
_cell.length_a   1.000
_cell.length_b   1.000
_cell.length_c   1.000
_cell.angle_alpha   90.00
_cell.angle_beta   90.00
_cell.angle_gamma   90.00
#
_symmetry.space_group_name_H-M   'P 1'
#
loop_
_entity.id
_entity.type
_entity.pdbx_description
1 polymer ?
#
loop_
_entity_poly.entity_id
_entity_poly.type
_entity_poly.pdbx_seq_one_letter_code
_entity_poly.pdbx_strand_id
1 'polypeptide(L)'
;MAAARACLVALAMAAALFLEGTAAASAGNAGAAPLKQRRRQLLRQRQVRSHLKRLNKAPLATIESPDGDIIDCVHISNQPAFDHPFLKNHTVQMRPAYHPEGLYDESKVASQQQTQTITQMWHQNGKCSEDTIPIRRTKEEDVLRASSVRRYGKKRRRSTPNPMSVDPDMLNESGHQHAIAYVEGDKYYGAKATINVWQPKIEQANEFSLSQLWILGGSFGQDLNSIEAGWQVSPDLYGDNNTRLFTYWTSDAYQATGCYNLLCSGFIQINNQIAMGASIFPISNYGGSQYDINILVWKDPKEGNWWLQFDG
;
A
#
# COMPACT_ATOMS: atom_id res chain seq x y z
N MET A 1 -43.17 27.39 39.26
CA MET A 1 -42.95 28.47 38.28
C MET A 1 -43.24 27.93 36.91
N ALA A 2 -44.30 28.46 36.30
CA ALA A 2 -44.79 28.09 34.99
C ALA A 2 -43.88 28.68 33.89
N ALA A 3 -43.73 27.94 32.79
CA ALA A 3 -44.03 28.44 31.44
C ALA A 3 -43.72 27.35 30.42
N ALA A 4 -44.78 26.66 29.99
CA ALA A 4 -44.81 26.01 28.70
C ALA A 4 -44.72 27.07 27.58
N ARG A 5 -43.96 26.78 26.53
CA ARG A 5 -44.17 27.38 25.21
C ARG A 5 -44.19 26.29 24.14
N ALA A 6 -45.41 25.94 23.76
CA ALA A 6 -45.79 25.66 22.37
C ALA A 6 -45.40 26.87 21.49
N CYS A 7 -45.34 26.84 20.16
CA CYS A 7 -45.98 25.98 19.19
C CYS A 7 -45.32 26.22 17.80
N LEU A 8 -45.78 25.43 16.82
CA LEU A 8 -45.88 25.71 15.38
C LEU A 8 -44.78 25.20 14.45
N VAL A 9 -45.06 23.98 13.99
CA VAL A 9 -44.77 23.43 12.66
C VAL A 9 -45.40 24.33 11.59
N ALA A 10 -44.59 24.89 10.69
CA ALA A 10 -45.06 25.51 9.46
C ALA A 10 -44.80 24.57 8.28
N LEU A 11 -45.87 23.90 7.84
CA LEU A 11 -45.96 23.16 6.58
C LEU A 11 -45.96 24.15 5.41
N ALA A 12 -44.85 24.26 4.68
CA ALA A 12 -44.82 24.94 3.39
C ALA A 12 -45.17 23.92 2.29
N MET A 13 -46.45 23.88 1.93
CA MET A 13 -46.96 23.19 0.74
C MET A 13 -46.56 24.00 -0.51
N ALA A 14 -45.53 23.56 -1.23
CA ALA A 14 -45.25 24.07 -2.57
C ALA A 14 -46.14 23.32 -3.58
N ALA A 15 -47.17 24.00 -4.06
CA ALA A 15 -48.06 23.52 -5.11
C ALA A 15 -47.30 23.35 -6.42
N ALA A 16 -47.34 22.14 -6.97
CA ALA A 16 -46.85 21.83 -8.31
C ALA A 16 -47.80 22.45 -9.35
N LEU A 17 -47.31 23.48 -10.05
CA LEU A 17 -47.94 23.95 -11.28
C LEU A 17 -47.44 23.07 -12.43
N PHE A 18 -48.32 22.20 -12.93
CA PHE A 18 -48.14 21.46 -14.17
C PHE A 18 -48.22 22.43 -15.34
N LEU A 19 -47.07 22.72 -15.97
CA LEU A 19 -47.02 23.27 -17.32
C LEU A 19 -46.86 22.10 -18.29
N GLU A 20 -47.92 21.82 -19.05
CA GLU A 20 -47.90 20.91 -20.19
C GLU A 20 -46.98 21.47 -21.28
N GLY A 21 -45.72 21.02 -21.26
CA GLY A 21 -44.79 21.17 -22.38
C GLY A 21 -44.82 19.90 -23.23
N THR A 22 -45.43 19.97 -24.41
CA THR A 22 -45.35 18.95 -25.46
C THR A 22 -43.92 18.91 -26.03
N ALA A 23 -43.04 18.14 -25.38
CA ALA A 23 -41.74 17.82 -25.95
C ALA A 23 -41.91 16.69 -26.98
N ALA A 24 -41.81 17.06 -28.25
CA ALA A 24 -41.73 16.14 -29.38
C ALA A 24 -40.64 15.08 -29.13
N ALA A 25 -41.04 13.80 -29.16
CA ALA A 25 -40.13 12.68 -29.12
C ALA A 25 -39.28 12.68 -30.40
N SER A 26 -38.05 13.18 -30.31
CA SER A 26 -37.03 12.89 -31.30
C SER A 26 -36.63 11.42 -31.14
N ALA A 27 -36.86 10.62 -32.17
CA ALA A 27 -36.42 9.23 -32.25
C ALA A 27 -34.89 9.19 -32.41
N GLY A 28 -34.17 9.46 -31.31
CA GLY A 28 -32.72 9.46 -31.23
C GLY A 28 -32.19 8.20 -30.55
N ASN A 29 -31.85 7.19 -31.33
CA ASN A 29 -30.82 6.16 -31.07
C ASN A 29 -30.69 5.56 -29.63
N ALA A 30 -31.79 5.33 -28.92
CA ALA A 30 -31.81 4.79 -27.55
C ALA A 30 -31.32 3.33 -27.45
N GLY A 31 -31.29 2.57 -28.54
CA GLY A 31 -30.87 1.16 -28.56
C GLY A 31 -29.36 0.91 -28.49
N ALA A 32 -28.52 1.91 -28.80
CA ALA A 32 -27.07 1.73 -28.88
C ALA A 32 -26.32 1.94 -27.55
N ALA A 33 -26.88 2.73 -26.63
CA ALA A 33 -26.25 3.02 -25.33
C ALA A 33 -26.15 1.78 -24.40
N PRO A 34 -27.19 0.91 -24.28
CA PRO A 34 -27.12 -0.28 -23.43
C PRO A 34 -26.09 -1.31 -23.91
N LEU A 35 -25.98 -1.50 -25.23
CA LEU A 35 -25.01 -2.42 -25.84
C LEU A 35 -23.56 -1.91 -25.68
N LYS A 36 -23.32 -0.60 -25.83
CA LYS A 36 -22.01 0.02 -25.60
C LYS A 36 -21.58 -0.09 -24.13
N GLN A 37 -22.50 0.15 -23.19
CA GLN A 37 -22.23 0.02 -21.75
C GLN A 37 -21.91 -1.43 -21.36
N ARG A 38 -22.71 -2.39 -21.84
CA ARG A 38 -22.49 -3.83 -21.60
C ARG A 38 -21.15 -4.29 -22.18
N ARG A 39 -20.77 -3.83 -23.38
CA ARG A 39 -19.45 -4.11 -23.97
C ARG A 39 -18.30 -3.54 -23.13
N ARG A 40 -18.43 -2.33 -22.60
CA ARG A 40 -17.42 -1.72 -21.70
C ARG A 40 -17.26 -2.52 -20.40
N GLN A 41 -18.36 -2.95 -19.80
CA GLN A 41 -18.34 -3.76 -18.58
C GLN A 41 -17.64 -5.11 -18.81
N LEU A 42 -17.97 -5.81 -19.90
CA LEU A 42 -17.32 -7.07 -20.27
C LEU A 42 -15.82 -6.90 -20.52
N LEU A 43 -15.41 -5.81 -21.19
CA LEU A 43 -13.99 -5.50 -21.38
C LEU A 43 -13.28 -5.24 -20.04
N ARG A 44 -13.91 -4.48 -19.14
CA ARG A 44 -13.35 -4.22 -17.80
C ARG A 44 -13.20 -5.52 -17.01
N GLN A 45 -14.20 -6.40 -17.01
CA GLN A 45 -14.12 -7.72 -16.35
C GLN A 45 -12.99 -8.58 -16.92
N ARG A 46 -12.81 -8.61 -18.25
CA ARG A 46 -11.69 -9.33 -18.88
C ARG A 46 -10.33 -8.76 -18.45
N GLN A 47 -10.21 -7.42 -18.38
CA GLN A 47 -8.99 -6.76 -17.91
C GLN A 47 -8.70 -7.10 -16.45
N VAL A 48 -9.70 -7.07 -15.57
CA VAL A 48 -9.56 -7.45 -14.16
C VAL A 48 -9.12 -8.90 -14.04
N ARG A 49 -9.79 -9.84 -14.71
CA ARG A 49 -9.40 -11.26 -14.68
C ARG A 49 -7.97 -11.49 -15.17
N SER A 50 -7.59 -10.85 -16.27
CA SER A 50 -6.22 -10.93 -16.80
C SER A 50 -5.19 -10.34 -15.83
N HIS A 51 -5.54 -9.27 -15.13
CA HIS A 51 -4.66 -8.63 -14.15
C HIS A 51 -4.49 -9.49 -12.90
N LEU A 52 -5.58 -10.03 -12.36
CA LEU A 52 -5.56 -10.94 -11.21
C LEU A 52 -4.75 -12.20 -11.51
N LYS A 53 -4.86 -12.78 -12.72
CA LYS A 53 -4.05 -13.94 -13.13
C LYS A 53 -2.55 -13.64 -13.13
N ARG A 54 -2.15 -12.38 -13.35
CA ARG A 54 -0.74 -11.97 -13.30
C ARG A 54 -0.25 -11.79 -11.86
N LEU A 55 -1.08 -11.17 -11.01
CA LEU A 55 -0.74 -10.90 -9.62
C LEU A 55 -0.76 -12.15 -8.74
N ASN A 56 -1.85 -12.92 -8.80
CA ASN A 56 -2.06 -14.10 -7.98
C ASN A 56 -1.40 -15.30 -8.67
N LYS A 57 -0.21 -15.65 -8.20
CA LYS A 57 0.53 -16.83 -8.65
C LYS A 57 -0.10 -18.10 -8.09
N ALA A 58 0.19 -19.24 -8.72
CA ALA A 58 -0.32 -20.53 -8.25
C ALA A 58 0.28 -20.85 -6.86
N PRO A 59 -0.54 -20.97 -5.81
CA PRO A 59 -0.05 -21.30 -4.48
C PRO A 59 0.26 -22.79 -4.35
N LEU A 60 1.28 -23.11 -3.55
CA LEU A 60 1.50 -24.47 -3.01
C LEU A 60 0.65 -24.73 -1.77
N ALA A 61 0.36 -23.68 -1.01
CA ALA A 61 -0.54 -23.69 0.13
C ALA A 61 -1.23 -22.34 0.26
N THR A 62 -2.41 -22.33 0.88
CA THR A 62 -3.17 -21.12 1.16
C THR A 62 -3.53 -21.10 2.64
N ILE A 63 -3.35 -19.95 3.29
CA ILE A 63 -3.66 -19.71 4.69
C ILE A 63 -4.71 -18.61 4.74
N GLU A 64 -5.85 -18.91 5.36
CA GLU A 64 -6.87 -17.90 5.66
C GLU A 64 -6.51 -17.24 6.99
N SER A 65 -6.41 -15.92 6.99
CA SER A 65 -6.07 -15.12 8.17
C SER A 65 -7.34 -14.72 8.93
N PRO A 66 -7.30 -14.57 10.27
CA PRO A 66 -8.47 -14.16 11.06
C PRO A 66 -9.08 -12.81 10.64
N ASP A 67 -8.30 -11.92 10.02
CA ASP A 67 -8.75 -10.63 9.50
C ASP A 67 -9.35 -10.70 8.07
N GLY A 68 -9.53 -11.89 7.52
CA GLY A 68 -10.14 -12.11 6.20
C GLY A 68 -9.18 -11.99 5.02
N ASP A 69 -7.89 -11.80 5.28
CA ASP A 69 -6.83 -11.95 4.29
C ASP A 69 -6.66 -13.42 3.90
N ILE A 70 -6.23 -13.63 2.65
CA ILE A 70 -5.81 -14.93 2.15
C ILE A 70 -4.33 -14.80 1.78
N ILE A 71 -3.48 -15.60 2.42
CA ILE A 71 -2.05 -15.65 2.16
C ILE A 71 -1.74 -16.90 1.33
N ASP A 72 -1.20 -16.68 0.14
CA ASP A 72 -0.76 -17.71 -0.78
C ASP A 72 0.74 -17.95 -0.62
N CYS A 73 1.13 -19.14 -0.22
CA CYS A 73 2.52 -19.58 -0.20
C CYS A 73 2.92 -19.98 -1.61
N VAL A 74 3.75 -19.16 -2.26
CA VAL A 74 4.16 -19.33 -3.65
C VAL A 74 5.63 -19.70 -3.69
N HIS A 75 6.00 -20.69 -4.50
CA HIS A 75 7.42 -21.06 -4.67
C HIS A 75 8.25 -19.84 -5.05
N ILE A 76 9.42 -19.68 -4.44
CA ILE A 76 10.27 -18.49 -4.57
C ILE A 76 10.57 -18.12 -6.03
N SER A 77 10.76 -19.11 -6.91
CA SER A 77 11.03 -18.91 -8.35
C SER A 77 9.82 -18.51 -9.19
N ASN A 78 8.61 -18.57 -8.62
CA ASN A 78 7.35 -18.30 -9.33
C ASN A 78 6.70 -16.97 -8.93
N GLN A 79 7.38 -16.17 -8.11
CA GLN A 79 6.88 -14.90 -7.60
C GLN A 79 6.71 -13.84 -8.71
N PRO A 80 5.88 -12.79 -8.48
CA PRO A 80 5.63 -11.71 -9.45
C PRO A 80 6.87 -11.00 -9.99
N ALA A 81 7.99 -11.00 -9.26
CA ALA A 81 9.25 -10.40 -9.70
C ALA A 81 9.68 -10.87 -11.10
N PHE A 82 9.52 -12.15 -11.39
CA PHE A 82 10.03 -12.79 -12.62
C PHE A 82 9.15 -12.60 -13.85
N ASP A 83 8.00 -11.93 -13.71
CA ASP A 83 7.26 -11.43 -14.87
C ASP A 83 8.01 -10.28 -15.55
N HIS A 84 9.00 -9.67 -14.88
CA HIS A 84 9.83 -8.62 -15.47
C HIS A 84 10.75 -9.23 -16.54
N PRO A 85 10.79 -8.70 -17.79
CA PRO A 85 11.62 -9.25 -18.85
C PRO A 85 13.10 -9.40 -18.49
N PHE A 86 13.66 -8.45 -17.73
CA PHE A 86 15.06 -8.49 -17.29
C PHE A 86 15.34 -9.45 -16.12
N LEU A 87 14.31 -10.01 -15.47
CA LEU A 87 14.49 -10.91 -14.33
C LEU A 87 14.21 -12.39 -14.64
N LYS A 88 13.78 -12.74 -15.85
CA LYS A 88 13.37 -14.12 -16.20
C LYS A 88 14.42 -15.20 -15.90
N ASN A 89 15.71 -14.88 -16.06
CA ASN A 89 16.83 -15.79 -15.82
C ASN A 89 17.70 -15.32 -14.66
N HIS A 90 17.14 -14.51 -13.76
CA HIS A 90 17.89 -13.97 -12.63
C HIS A 90 18.12 -15.04 -11.58
N THR A 91 19.37 -15.25 -11.19
CA THR A 91 19.73 -16.10 -10.04
C THR A 91 19.44 -15.35 -8.75
N VAL A 92 18.47 -15.85 -7.98
CA VAL A 92 18.08 -15.23 -6.71
C VAL A 92 19.24 -15.27 -5.72
N GLN A 93 19.62 -14.10 -5.23
CA GLN A 93 20.53 -13.98 -4.11
C GLN A 93 19.76 -14.23 -2.81
N MET A 94 20.12 -15.29 -2.07
CA MET A 94 19.44 -15.68 -0.84
C MET A 94 19.98 -14.95 0.40
N ARG A 95 21.13 -14.28 0.29
CA ARG A 95 21.71 -13.48 1.36
C ARG A 95 22.58 -12.37 0.79
N PRO A 96 22.68 -11.23 1.48
CA PRO A 96 23.63 -10.17 1.12
C PRO A 96 25.08 -10.66 1.29
N ALA A 97 26.00 -10.08 0.54
CA ALA A 97 27.43 -10.23 0.77
C ALA A 97 27.93 -9.38 1.95
N TYR A 98 27.22 -8.30 2.26
CA TYR A 98 27.47 -7.43 3.41
C TYR A 98 26.15 -7.07 4.09
N HIS A 99 26.09 -7.30 5.40
CA HIS A 99 25.03 -6.82 6.27
C HIS A 99 25.61 -5.77 7.21
N PRO A 100 25.02 -4.57 7.32
CA PRO A 100 25.50 -3.54 8.22
C PRO A 100 25.12 -3.90 9.66
N GLU A 101 25.94 -4.71 10.32
CA GLU A 101 25.86 -4.92 11.77
C GLU A 101 26.18 -3.60 12.51
N GLY A 102 25.45 -3.29 13.59
CA GLY A 102 25.92 -2.33 14.60
C GLY A 102 25.78 -0.83 14.30
N LEU A 103 24.81 -0.37 13.51
CA LEU A 103 24.57 1.09 13.35
C LEU A 103 24.13 1.81 14.65
N TYR A 104 23.78 1.06 15.70
CA TYR A 104 23.62 1.55 17.06
C TYR A 104 24.29 0.56 18.02
N ASP A 105 25.29 1.04 18.75
CA ASP A 105 25.84 0.36 19.92
C ASP A 105 24.68 0.02 20.87
N GLU A 106 24.54 -1.26 21.25
CA GLU A 106 23.63 -1.72 22.30
C GLU A 106 24.11 -1.24 23.69
N SER A 107 24.35 0.06 23.85
CA SER A 107 24.67 0.63 25.14
C SER A 107 23.39 0.88 25.94
N LYS A 108 23.06 -0.10 26.79
CA LYS A 108 22.35 0.04 28.08
C LYS A 108 20.86 0.41 28.00
N VAL A 109 19.99 -0.58 27.86
CA VAL A 109 19.28 -1.28 28.96
C VAL A 109 18.58 -2.46 28.28
N ALA A 110 19.27 -3.58 28.12
CA ALA A 110 18.61 -4.83 27.75
C ALA A 110 17.77 -5.28 28.96
N SER A 111 16.56 -4.74 29.08
CA SER A 111 15.48 -5.55 29.63
C SER A 111 15.43 -6.78 28.73
N GLN A 112 15.44 -7.96 29.33
CA GLN A 112 15.20 -9.24 28.66
C GLN A 112 13.74 -9.30 28.16
N GLN A 113 13.26 -8.28 27.45
CA GLN A 113 12.07 -8.40 26.65
C GLN A 113 12.52 -9.19 25.44
N GLN A 114 12.08 -10.46 25.37
CA GLN A 114 12.00 -11.19 24.11
C GLN A 114 11.64 -10.18 23.03
N THR A 115 12.52 -9.99 22.04
CA THR A 115 12.14 -9.28 20.82
C THR A 115 10.87 -9.96 20.36
N GLN A 116 9.73 -9.29 20.54
CA GLN A 116 8.45 -9.88 20.21
C GLN A 116 8.46 -9.98 18.69
N THR A 117 8.77 -11.18 18.19
CA THR A 117 8.75 -11.49 16.77
C THR A 117 7.45 -10.96 16.19
N ILE A 118 7.52 -10.15 15.13
CA ILE A 118 6.32 -9.56 14.54
C ILE A 118 5.32 -10.65 14.23
N THR A 119 4.14 -10.51 14.83
CA THR A 119 3.02 -11.38 14.58
C THR A 119 2.15 -10.73 13.54
N GLN A 120 2.35 -11.02 12.26
CA GLN A 120 1.31 -10.69 11.30
C GLN A 120 0.07 -11.54 11.62
N MET A 121 -1.13 -10.99 11.45
CA MET A 121 -2.37 -11.67 11.88
C MET A 121 -2.50 -13.10 11.36
N TRP A 122 -2.03 -13.35 10.13
CA TRP A 122 -2.09 -14.65 9.48
C TRP A 122 -1.21 -15.73 10.15
N HIS A 123 -0.22 -15.34 10.96
CA HIS A 123 0.62 -16.28 11.72
C HIS A 123 -0.16 -17.10 12.75
N GLN A 124 -1.35 -16.64 13.15
CA GLN A 124 -2.25 -17.39 14.03
C GLN A 124 -2.73 -18.69 13.37
N ASN A 125 -2.80 -18.72 12.04
CA ASN A 125 -3.38 -19.82 11.28
C ASN A 125 -2.33 -20.61 10.48
N GLY A 126 -1.05 -20.24 10.53
CA GLY A 126 0.03 -21.02 9.94
C GLY A 126 1.25 -20.19 9.52
N LYS A 127 2.14 -20.85 8.78
CA LYS A 127 3.37 -20.29 8.21
C LYS A 127 3.61 -20.89 6.83
N CYS A 128 4.28 -20.16 5.94
CA CYS A 128 4.72 -20.72 4.67
C CYS A 128 5.98 -21.57 4.87
N SER A 129 6.11 -22.67 4.12
CA SER A 129 7.25 -23.56 4.17
C SER A 129 8.53 -22.89 3.64
N GLU A 130 9.68 -23.52 3.85
CA GLU A 130 10.90 -23.14 3.13
C GLU A 130 10.68 -23.19 1.60
N ASP A 131 11.52 -22.46 0.87
CA ASP A 131 11.46 -22.26 -0.59
C ASP A 131 10.17 -21.62 -1.13
N THR A 132 9.33 -21.09 -0.24
CA THR A 132 8.13 -20.32 -0.60
C THR A 132 8.16 -18.93 -0.02
N ILE A 133 7.37 -18.03 -0.61
CA ILE A 133 7.11 -16.70 -0.06
C ILE A 133 5.61 -16.52 0.17
N PRO A 134 5.19 -15.90 1.28
CA PRO A 134 3.80 -15.54 1.49
C PRO A 134 3.43 -14.32 0.64
N ILE A 135 2.37 -14.43 -0.15
CA ILE A 135 1.80 -13.36 -0.95
C ILE A 135 0.35 -13.14 -0.54
N ARG A 136 -0.01 -11.92 -0.13
CA ARG A 136 -1.41 -11.58 0.11
C ARG A 136 -2.18 -11.60 -1.22
N ARG A 137 -3.19 -12.45 -1.31
CA ARG A 137 -4.03 -12.60 -2.51
C ARG A 137 -4.78 -11.30 -2.80
N THR A 138 -4.67 -10.83 -4.04
CA THR A 138 -5.44 -9.68 -4.53
C THR A 138 -6.85 -10.13 -4.91
N LYS A 139 -7.89 -9.47 -4.39
CA LYS A 139 -9.29 -9.76 -4.72
C LYS A 139 -9.78 -8.90 -5.90
N GLU A 140 -10.87 -9.31 -6.55
CA GLU A 140 -11.48 -8.52 -7.64
C GLU A 140 -11.91 -7.13 -7.16
N GLU A 141 -12.51 -7.05 -5.98
CA GLU A 141 -12.88 -5.78 -5.34
C GLU A 141 -11.69 -4.83 -5.14
N ASP A 142 -10.50 -5.36 -4.84
CA ASP A 142 -9.29 -4.55 -4.69
C ASP A 142 -8.93 -3.80 -5.97
N VAL A 143 -8.95 -4.52 -7.09
CA VAL A 143 -8.66 -3.95 -8.41
C VAL A 143 -9.76 -2.98 -8.84
N LEU A 144 -11.01 -3.23 -8.45
CA LEU A 144 -12.15 -2.41 -8.83
C LEU A 144 -12.23 -1.07 -8.08
N ARG A 145 -11.63 -0.95 -6.88
CA ARG A 145 -11.48 0.32 -6.16
C ARG A 145 -10.56 1.30 -6.90
N ALA A 146 -9.56 0.79 -7.61
CA ALA A 146 -8.68 1.65 -8.40
C ALA A 146 -9.40 2.29 -9.59
N SER A 147 -9.02 3.54 -9.90
CA SER A 147 -9.54 4.30 -11.06
C SER A 147 -9.42 3.57 -12.39
N SER A 148 -8.45 2.65 -12.53
CA SER A 148 -8.32 1.75 -13.67
C SER A 148 -7.48 0.54 -13.28
N VAL A 149 -7.70 -0.59 -13.95
CA VAL A 149 -6.96 -1.84 -13.72
C VAL A 149 -5.44 -1.65 -13.82
N ARG A 150 -4.97 -0.81 -14.76
CA ARG A 150 -3.54 -0.52 -14.95
C ARG A 150 -2.93 0.32 -13.81
N ARG A 151 -3.77 1.05 -13.06
CA ARG A 151 -3.34 1.92 -11.95
C ARG A 151 -3.45 1.25 -10.58
N TYR A 152 -4.02 0.06 -10.48
CA TYR A 152 -4.04 -0.66 -9.21
C TYR A 152 -2.60 -0.87 -8.70
N GLY A 153 -2.37 -0.57 -7.42
CA GLY A 153 -1.06 -0.60 -6.80
C GLY A 153 -0.10 0.54 -7.14
N LYS A 154 -0.45 1.52 -7.98
CA LYS A 154 0.43 2.64 -8.36
C LYS A 154 0.03 3.94 -7.68
N LYS A 155 1.02 4.74 -7.24
CA LYS A 155 0.77 6.11 -6.75
C LYS A 155 0.28 7.04 -7.86
N ARG A 156 -0.48 8.08 -7.49
CA ARG A 156 -0.95 9.10 -8.44
C ARG A 156 0.15 10.13 -8.66
N ARG A 157 0.30 10.65 -9.89
CA ARG A 157 1.34 11.66 -10.22
C ARG A 157 1.32 12.92 -9.35
N ARG A 158 0.17 13.28 -8.75
CA ARG A 158 0.01 14.45 -7.88
C ARG A 158 0.11 14.15 -6.38
N SER A 159 0.22 12.87 -5.99
CA SER A 159 0.30 12.44 -4.60
C SER A 159 1.75 12.13 -4.18
N THR A 160 2.73 12.63 -4.93
CA THR A 160 4.14 12.44 -4.61
C THR A 160 4.62 13.67 -3.84
N PRO A 161 4.88 13.57 -2.53
CA PRO A 161 5.36 14.70 -1.76
C PRO A 161 6.75 15.11 -2.26
N ASN A 162 7.03 16.41 -2.26
CA ASN A 162 8.40 16.91 -2.28
C ASN A 162 8.73 17.36 -0.84
N PRO A 163 9.58 16.65 -0.09
CA PRO A 163 9.94 17.05 1.27
C PRO A 163 10.64 18.41 1.32
N MET A 164 11.18 18.89 0.20
CA MET A 164 11.79 20.23 0.09
C MET A 164 10.82 21.35 -0.30
N SER A 165 9.55 21.05 -0.63
CA SER A 165 8.57 22.10 -0.88
C SER A 165 8.01 22.62 0.44
N VAL A 166 8.80 23.43 1.14
CA VAL A 166 8.29 24.30 2.22
C VAL A 166 7.70 25.53 1.55
N ASP A 167 6.54 25.36 0.90
CA ASP A 167 5.76 26.49 0.42
C ASP A 167 4.57 26.70 1.38
N PRO A 168 4.57 27.80 2.16
CA PRO A 168 3.50 28.13 3.10
C PRO A 168 2.12 28.31 2.42
N ASP A 169 2.08 28.54 1.11
CA ASP A 169 0.84 28.72 0.35
C ASP A 169 0.28 27.39 -0.23
N MET A 170 0.88 26.25 0.11
CA MET A 170 0.42 24.90 -0.32
C MET A 170 -0.87 24.38 0.35
N LEU A 171 -1.75 25.28 0.82
CA LEU A 171 -3.10 24.91 1.25
C LEU A 171 -3.94 24.28 0.11
N ASN A 172 -3.50 24.36 -1.15
CA ASN A 172 -4.28 23.92 -2.30
C ASN A 172 -3.62 22.93 -3.28
N GLU A 173 -2.37 22.49 -3.11
CA GLU A 173 -1.71 21.69 -4.17
C GLU A 173 -1.39 20.21 -3.92
N SER A 174 -1.50 19.63 -2.71
CA SER A 174 -1.44 18.15 -2.62
C SER A 174 -1.96 17.47 -1.36
N GLY A 175 -2.71 18.13 -0.48
CA GLY A 175 -3.59 17.48 0.52
C GLY A 175 -2.97 16.51 1.54
N HIS A 176 -1.65 16.30 1.55
CA HIS A 176 -0.97 15.42 2.48
C HIS A 176 -0.28 16.24 3.58
N GLN A 177 -0.46 15.81 4.82
CA GLN A 177 0.19 16.39 6.00
C GLN A 177 1.27 15.43 6.48
N HIS A 178 2.49 15.94 6.68
CA HIS A 178 3.65 15.13 7.05
C HIS A 178 4.44 15.76 8.20
N ALA A 179 4.99 14.92 9.06
CA ALA A 179 6.15 15.25 9.88
C ALA A 179 7.35 14.47 9.32
N ILE A 180 8.44 15.16 8.98
CA ILE A 180 9.58 14.57 8.29
C ILE A 180 10.86 14.96 9.02
N ALA A 181 11.70 13.97 9.30
CA ALA A 181 13.11 14.15 9.59
C ALA A 181 13.90 13.60 8.39
N TYR A 182 14.83 14.39 7.84
CA TYR A 182 15.61 14.01 6.68
C TYR A 182 17.05 14.48 6.80
N VAL A 183 17.91 13.84 6.02
CA VAL A 183 19.33 14.19 5.88
C VAL A 183 19.66 14.22 4.39
N GLU A 184 20.44 15.22 3.97
CA GLU A 184 20.87 15.41 2.58
C GLU A 184 22.36 15.81 2.52
N GLY A 185 22.91 15.98 1.32
CA GLY A 185 24.26 16.53 1.12
C GLY A 185 25.40 15.50 0.99
N ASP A 186 25.14 14.21 1.19
CA ASP A 186 26.13 13.14 0.99
C ASP A 186 25.49 11.88 0.34
N LYS A 187 26.30 10.86 0.04
CA LYS A 187 25.88 9.56 -0.50
C LYS A 187 25.56 8.60 0.64
N TYR A 188 24.27 8.35 0.82
CA TYR A 188 23.78 7.37 1.78
C TYR A 188 23.58 5.99 1.11
N TYR A 189 24.18 4.95 1.67
CA TYR A 189 24.05 3.58 1.19
C TYR A 189 23.05 2.75 2.00
N GLY A 190 22.25 3.39 2.84
CA GLY A 190 21.24 2.73 3.64
C GLY A 190 20.74 3.61 4.76
N ALA A 191 19.71 3.12 5.43
CA ALA A 191 19.13 3.72 6.63
C ALA A 191 18.41 2.64 7.44
N LYS A 192 18.39 2.83 8.77
CA LYS A 192 17.63 2.02 9.72
C LYS A 192 16.67 2.93 10.46
N ALA A 193 15.42 2.50 10.61
CA ALA A 193 14.40 3.19 11.39
C ALA A 193 13.67 2.21 12.30
N THR A 194 13.43 2.64 13.54
CA THR A 194 12.50 2.00 14.47
C THR A 194 11.22 2.84 14.47
N ILE A 195 10.11 2.23 14.11
CA ILE A 195 8.85 2.90 13.83
C ILE A 195 7.76 2.31 14.72
N ASN A 196 7.16 3.14 15.58
CA ASN A 196 6.03 2.71 16.39
C ASN A 196 4.78 2.45 15.54
N VAL A 197 4.07 1.37 15.82
CA VAL A 197 2.95 0.86 15.00
C VAL A 197 1.61 1.30 15.59
N TRP A 198 0.92 2.19 14.89
CA TRP A 198 -0.41 2.65 15.29
C TRP A 198 -1.47 2.25 14.27
N GLN A 199 -2.74 2.27 14.70
CA GLN A 199 -3.90 2.19 13.82
C GLN A 199 -4.64 3.54 13.82
N PRO A 200 -4.12 4.56 13.12
CA PRO A 200 -4.80 5.84 13.00
C PRO A 200 -6.18 5.64 12.34
N LYS A 201 -7.17 6.37 12.84
CA LYS A 201 -8.52 6.38 12.26
C LYS A 201 -8.50 7.15 10.94
N ILE A 202 -9.03 6.54 9.89
CA ILE A 202 -9.25 7.18 8.60
C ILE A 202 -10.68 7.72 8.55
N GLU A 203 -10.84 9.01 8.22
CA GLU A 203 -12.17 9.66 8.19
C GLU A 203 -12.87 9.44 6.85
N GLN A 204 -12.14 9.56 5.73
CA GLN A 204 -12.67 9.36 4.39
C GLN A 204 -12.00 8.17 3.68
N ALA A 205 -12.76 7.37 2.93
CA ALA A 205 -12.24 6.14 2.31
C ALA A 205 -11.07 6.36 1.33
N ASN A 206 -10.97 7.57 0.74
CA ASN A 206 -9.91 7.99 -0.17
C ASN A 206 -8.68 8.62 0.53
N GLU A 207 -8.67 8.65 1.86
CA GLU A 207 -7.53 9.06 2.67
C GLU A 207 -6.67 7.85 3.07
N PHE A 208 -5.44 8.11 3.50
CA PHE A 208 -4.57 7.11 4.09
C PHE A 208 -3.64 7.79 5.10
N SER A 209 -3.09 6.99 6.02
CA SER A 209 -2.05 7.41 6.95
C SER A 209 -0.90 6.40 6.90
N LEU A 210 0.34 6.88 7.05
CA LEU A 210 1.53 6.03 7.00
C LEU A 210 2.64 6.56 7.91
N SER A 211 3.54 5.66 8.27
CA SER A 211 4.84 5.98 8.84
C SER A 211 5.89 5.12 8.15
N GLN A 212 6.99 5.72 7.69
CA GLN A 212 7.90 5.08 6.75
C GLN A 212 9.35 5.53 6.84
N LEU A 213 10.25 4.66 6.40
CA LEU A 213 11.57 5.00 5.93
C LEU A 213 11.51 5.30 4.43
N TRP A 214 12.19 6.38 4.02
CA TRP A 214 12.20 6.85 2.63
C TRP A 214 13.63 7.12 2.15
N ILE A 215 14.10 6.35 1.17
CA ILE A 215 15.41 6.55 0.53
C ILE A 215 15.19 7.06 -0.89
N LEU A 216 15.87 8.16 -1.22
CA LEU A 216 15.77 8.86 -2.49
C LEU A 216 17.12 8.94 -3.20
N GLY A 217 17.10 8.84 -4.53
CA GLY A 217 18.24 9.12 -5.38
C GLY A 217 17.80 9.83 -6.65
N GLY A 218 18.61 10.76 -7.16
CA GLY A 218 18.24 11.59 -8.33
C GLY A 218 17.47 12.84 -7.94
N SER A 219 16.83 13.48 -8.91
CA SER A 219 16.19 14.79 -8.77
C SER A 219 14.67 14.73 -8.90
N PHE A 220 13.96 15.50 -8.06
CA PHE A 220 12.51 15.63 -8.13
C PHE A 220 12.05 16.11 -9.51
N GLY A 221 10.98 15.49 -10.04
CA GLY A 221 10.42 15.82 -11.35
C GLY A 221 11.23 15.34 -12.57
N GLN A 222 12.39 14.72 -12.37
CA GLN A 222 13.24 14.16 -13.43
C GLN A 222 13.46 12.65 -13.24
N ASP A 223 14.58 12.26 -12.64
CA ASP A 223 15.12 10.90 -12.54
C ASP A 223 15.03 10.34 -11.11
N LEU A 224 14.05 10.81 -10.32
CA LEU A 224 13.87 10.38 -8.94
C LEU A 224 13.64 8.85 -8.84
N ASN A 225 14.56 8.19 -8.18
CA ASN A 225 14.46 6.82 -7.72
C ASN A 225 14.07 6.83 -6.25
N SER A 226 13.18 5.93 -5.85
CA SER A 226 12.73 5.85 -4.47
C SER A 226 12.57 4.41 -4.01
N ILE A 227 12.97 4.17 -2.76
CA ILE A 227 12.68 2.97 -1.98
C ILE A 227 11.97 3.42 -0.70
N GLU A 228 10.82 2.83 -0.44
CA GLU A 228 9.96 3.15 0.69
C GLU A 228 9.55 1.86 1.40
N ALA A 229 9.61 1.88 2.73
CA ALA A 229 9.15 0.76 3.55
C ALA A 229 8.62 1.30 4.89
N GLY A 230 7.52 0.73 5.36
CA GLY A 230 6.84 1.24 6.53
C GLY A 230 5.55 0.50 6.83
N TRP A 231 4.70 1.09 7.66
CA TRP A 231 3.31 0.67 7.80
C TRP A 231 2.37 1.75 7.26
N GLN A 232 1.22 1.34 6.74
CA GLN A 232 0.17 2.26 6.33
C GLN A 232 -1.22 1.70 6.63
N VAL A 233 -2.17 2.61 6.88
CA VAL A 233 -3.61 2.35 6.87
C VAL A 233 -4.16 2.97 5.58
N SER A 234 -4.56 2.13 4.63
CA SER A 234 -4.99 2.58 3.29
C SER A 234 -6.20 1.78 2.80
N PRO A 235 -7.42 2.26 3.08
CA PRO A 235 -8.66 1.58 2.68
C PRO A 235 -8.82 1.48 1.16
N ASP A 236 -8.41 2.51 0.42
CA ASP A 236 -8.39 2.49 -1.04
C ASP A 236 -7.55 1.33 -1.59
N LEU A 237 -6.39 1.03 -0.99
CA LEU A 237 -5.50 -0.03 -1.45
C LEU A 237 -5.93 -1.42 -0.95
N TYR A 238 -6.27 -1.55 0.34
CA TYR A 238 -6.45 -2.84 1.00
C TYR A 238 -7.91 -3.23 1.25
N GLY A 239 -8.83 -2.27 1.28
CA GLY A 239 -10.26 -2.51 1.48
C GLY A 239 -10.68 -2.53 2.95
N ASP A 240 -9.76 -2.23 3.87
CA ASP A 240 -9.98 -2.17 5.30
C ASP A 240 -9.15 -1.06 5.96
N ASN A 241 -9.30 -0.93 7.27
CA ASN A 241 -8.59 0.05 8.10
C ASN A 241 -7.46 -0.59 8.91
N ASN A 242 -6.96 -1.77 8.52
CA ASN A 242 -5.89 -2.43 9.27
C ASN A 242 -4.55 -1.75 8.98
N THR A 243 -3.70 -1.69 10.00
CA THR A 243 -2.31 -1.24 9.85
C THR A 243 -1.51 -2.34 9.17
N ARG A 244 -1.05 -2.07 7.95
CA ARG A 244 -0.42 -3.08 7.08
C ARG A 244 1.01 -2.68 6.75
N LEU A 245 1.91 -3.67 6.81
CA LEU A 245 3.28 -3.52 6.30
C LEU A 245 3.21 -3.19 4.81
N PHE A 246 3.98 -2.21 4.36
CA PHE A 246 4.06 -1.92 2.94
C PHE A 246 5.50 -1.66 2.50
N THR A 247 5.72 -1.91 1.21
CA THR A 247 6.88 -1.43 0.48
C THR A 247 6.40 -0.71 -0.77
N TYR A 248 7.21 0.24 -1.24
CA TYR A 248 7.04 0.85 -2.54
C TYR A 248 8.42 1.14 -3.12
N TRP A 249 8.56 1.01 -4.44
CA TRP A 249 9.76 1.47 -5.13
C TRP A 249 9.38 2.10 -6.46
N THR A 250 10.21 3.00 -6.99
CA THR A 250 10.11 3.53 -8.35
C THR A 250 11.49 3.90 -8.87
N SER A 251 11.68 3.80 -10.19
CA SER A 251 12.91 4.19 -10.88
C SER A 251 12.75 5.41 -11.80
N ASP A 252 11.54 5.96 -11.87
CA ASP A 252 11.17 6.97 -12.88
C ASP A 252 10.23 8.04 -12.33
N ALA A 253 10.50 8.52 -11.10
CA ALA A 253 9.72 9.56 -10.44
C ALA A 253 8.21 9.27 -10.41
N TYR A 254 7.84 8.01 -10.13
CA TYR A 254 6.44 7.56 -10.03
C TYR A 254 5.65 7.69 -11.35
N GLN A 255 6.33 7.77 -12.50
CA GLN A 255 5.66 8.02 -13.78
C GLN A 255 5.05 6.77 -14.39
N ALA A 256 5.83 5.70 -14.55
CA ALA A 256 5.41 4.45 -15.18
C ALA A 256 5.86 3.21 -14.40
N THR A 257 6.99 3.26 -13.70
CA THR A 257 7.53 2.16 -12.88
C THR A 257 7.08 2.26 -11.43
N GLY A 258 7.17 1.13 -10.73
CA GLY A 258 6.84 1.06 -9.32
C GLY A 258 5.39 0.75 -9.00
N CYS A 259 5.21 0.12 -7.85
CA CYS A 259 3.94 -0.15 -7.22
C CYS A 259 4.16 -0.54 -5.75
N TYR A 260 3.05 -0.64 -5.02
CA TYR A 260 3.05 -1.20 -3.68
C TYR A 260 3.33 -2.71 -3.69
N ASN A 261 4.12 -3.17 -2.71
CA ASN A 261 4.31 -4.58 -2.37
C ASN A 261 4.69 -5.43 -3.60
N LEU A 262 4.09 -6.62 -3.75
CA LEU A 262 4.28 -7.50 -4.90
C LEU A 262 3.24 -7.27 -6.01
N LEU A 263 2.61 -6.08 -6.09
CA LEU A 263 1.59 -5.76 -7.09
C LEU A 263 2.15 -5.49 -8.50
N CYS A 264 3.48 -5.58 -8.64
CA CYS A 264 4.21 -5.46 -9.89
C CYS A 264 5.54 -6.19 -9.76
N SER A 265 6.12 -6.51 -10.91
CA SER A 265 7.40 -7.16 -11.03
C SER A 265 8.56 -6.19 -10.72
N GLY A 266 9.58 -6.64 -10.01
CA GLY A 266 10.82 -5.88 -9.77
C GLY A 266 11.32 -5.93 -8.31
N PHE A 267 10.46 -6.29 -7.36
CA PHE A 267 10.85 -6.60 -5.99
C PHE A 267 10.92 -8.13 -5.80
N ILE A 268 12.08 -8.64 -5.39
CA ILE A 268 12.30 -10.06 -5.12
C ILE A 268 12.22 -10.27 -3.61
N GLN A 269 11.22 -11.05 -3.18
CA GLN A 269 11.12 -11.51 -1.80
C GLN A 269 11.79 -12.89 -1.67
N ILE A 270 12.53 -13.07 -0.58
CA ILE A 270 13.19 -14.35 -0.26
C ILE A 270 12.74 -14.94 1.07
N ASN A 271 12.08 -14.13 1.91
CA ASN A 271 11.64 -14.52 3.24
C ASN A 271 10.27 -15.21 3.18
N ASN A 272 10.13 -16.31 3.92
CA ASN A 272 8.89 -17.12 4.01
C ASN A 272 8.01 -16.79 5.23
N GLN A 273 8.44 -15.87 6.09
CA GLN A 273 7.74 -15.50 7.33
C GLN A 273 6.92 -14.23 7.21
N ILE A 274 7.21 -13.31 6.27
CA ILE A 274 6.61 -11.97 6.25
C ILE A 274 5.90 -11.73 4.92
N ALA A 275 4.59 -11.49 4.97
CA ALA A 275 3.77 -11.16 3.82
C ALA A 275 3.67 -9.64 3.63
N MET A 276 4.17 -9.10 2.52
CA MET A 276 4.00 -7.68 2.21
C MET A 276 2.51 -7.35 2.00
N GLY A 277 2.06 -6.27 2.61
CA GLY A 277 0.66 -5.86 2.59
C GLY A 277 -0.22 -6.55 3.63
N ALA A 278 0.26 -7.52 4.41
CA ALA A 278 -0.54 -8.14 5.48
C ALA A 278 -0.54 -7.29 6.76
N SER A 279 -1.59 -7.48 7.58
CA SER A 279 -1.81 -6.72 8.80
C SER A 279 -0.74 -7.01 9.85
N ILE A 280 -0.21 -5.95 10.45
CA ILE A 280 0.72 -6.02 11.59
C ILE A 280 -0.10 -6.16 12.87
N PHE A 281 0.33 -7.04 13.76
CA PHE A 281 -0.24 -7.21 15.09
C PHE A 281 0.87 -7.56 16.10
N PRO A 282 0.72 -7.23 17.39
CA PRO A 282 -0.21 -6.26 17.95
C PRO A 282 0.09 -4.81 17.52
N ILE A 283 -0.80 -3.88 17.87
CA ILE A 283 -0.66 -2.43 17.62
C ILE A 283 -0.55 -1.63 18.93
N SER A 284 0.11 -0.48 18.88
CA SER A 284 0.25 0.43 20.01
C SER A 284 -1.09 1.04 20.43
N ASN A 285 -1.21 1.34 21.73
CA ASN A 285 -2.40 1.97 22.32
C ASN A 285 -2.04 3.14 23.23
N TYR A 286 -2.90 4.16 23.29
CA TYR A 286 -2.70 5.27 24.21
C TYR A 286 -2.72 4.80 25.67
N GLY A 287 -1.70 5.16 26.44
CA GLY A 287 -1.57 4.76 27.84
C GLY A 287 -1.39 3.24 28.07
N GLY A 288 -1.10 2.48 27.01
CA GLY A 288 -0.93 1.02 27.05
C GLY A 288 0.36 0.56 26.38
N SER A 289 0.40 -0.73 26.02
CA SER A 289 1.54 -1.33 25.33
C SER A 289 1.87 -0.60 24.03
N GLN A 290 3.16 -0.39 23.80
CA GLN A 290 3.72 0.17 22.58
C GLN A 290 4.47 -0.93 21.82
N TYR A 291 4.32 -0.96 20.50
CA TYR A 291 4.98 -1.94 19.65
C TYR A 291 5.66 -1.22 18.49
N ASP A 292 6.91 -1.58 18.24
CA ASP A 292 7.74 -1.00 17.20
C ASP A 292 8.08 -2.03 16.13
N ILE A 293 8.33 -1.55 14.91
CA ILE A 293 8.99 -2.31 13.84
C ILE A 293 10.33 -1.69 13.51
N ASN A 294 11.30 -2.51 13.17
CA ASN A 294 12.62 -2.13 12.71
C ASN A 294 12.71 -2.39 11.20
N ILE A 295 12.99 -1.32 10.45
CA ILE A 295 13.18 -1.38 9.01
C ILE A 295 14.61 -0.97 8.72
N LEU A 296 15.36 -1.87 8.09
CA LEU A 296 16.69 -1.60 7.57
C LEU A 296 16.65 -1.74 6.05
N VAL A 297 17.06 -0.69 5.35
CA VAL A 297 17.28 -0.73 3.90
C VAL A 297 18.73 -0.35 3.64
N TRP A 298 19.44 -1.14 2.86
CA TRP A 298 20.84 -0.85 2.52
C TRP A 298 21.22 -1.38 1.15
N LYS A 299 22.26 -0.79 0.57
CA LYS A 299 22.85 -1.22 -0.69
C LYS A 299 24.05 -2.10 -0.38
N ASP A 300 24.05 -3.32 -0.92
CA ASP A 300 25.19 -4.21 -0.89
C ASP A 300 26.34 -3.59 -1.72
N PRO A 301 27.51 -3.30 -1.12
CA PRO A 301 28.62 -2.67 -1.83
C PRO A 301 29.28 -3.60 -2.85
N LYS A 302 29.12 -4.92 -2.72
CA LYS A 302 29.73 -5.91 -3.62
C LYS A 302 28.85 -6.16 -4.83
N GLU A 303 27.57 -6.45 -4.60
CA GLU A 303 26.63 -6.86 -5.64
C GLU A 303 25.80 -5.68 -6.18
N GLY A 304 25.74 -4.57 -5.45
CA GLY A 304 24.99 -3.37 -5.83
C GLY A 304 23.48 -3.45 -5.59
N ASN A 305 22.98 -4.59 -5.11
CA ASN A 305 21.56 -4.80 -4.81
C ASN A 305 21.12 -4.05 -3.55
N TRP A 306 19.90 -3.53 -3.57
CA TRP A 306 19.26 -2.99 -2.37
C TRP A 306 18.54 -4.11 -1.63
N TRP A 307 18.82 -4.22 -0.34
CA TRP A 307 18.22 -5.16 0.57
C TRP A 307 17.27 -4.44 1.51
N LEU A 308 16.18 -5.12 1.85
CA LEU A 308 15.24 -4.73 2.88
C LEU A 308 15.22 -5.83 3.94
N GLN A 309 15.47 -5.46 5.18
CA GLN A 309 15.28 -6.30 6.35
C GLN A 309 14.18 -5.69 7.22
N PHE A 310 13.36 -6.59 7.75
CA PHE A 310 12.26 -6.30 8.63
C PHE A 310 12.47 -7.09 9.91
N ASP A 311 12.63 -6.38 11.03
CA ASP A 311 12.66 -6.90 12.39
C ASP A 311 13.81 -7.80 12.87
N GLY A 312 14.99 -7.64 12.28
CA GLY A 312 16.23 -8.24 12.80
C GLY A 312 16.34 -9.72 12.48
#